data_AF-A0A1S9IZC7-F1
#
_entry.id   AF-A0A1S9IZC7-F1
#
_cell.length_a   1.000
_cell.length_b   1.000
_cell.length_c   1.000
_cell.angle_alpha   90.00
_cell.angle_beta   90.00
_cell.angle_gamma   90.00
#
_symmetry.space_group_name_H-M   'P 1'
#
loop_
_entity.id
_entity.type
_entity.pdbx_description
1 polymer ?
#
loop_
_entity_poly.entity_id
_entity_poly.type
_entity_poly.pdbx_seq_one_letter_code
_entity_poly.pdbx_strand_id
1 'polypeptide(L)' 'MRIEFVLLYPPTVNTYWRRRGSTYFVSKAGERYRRAVALIVRQQRLKLSLSGRLAIKVIAEPPDKRRR' A
#
# COMPACT_ATOMS: atom_id res chain seq x y z
N MET A 1 3.51 -18.57 -10.55
CA MET A 1 3.95 -18.39 -9.15
C MET A 1 2.96 -17.47 -8.46
N ARG A 2 2.38 -17.88 -7.33
CA ARG A 2 1.48 -17.04 -6.54
C ARG A 2 2.27 -16.49 -5.35
N ILE A 3 2.22 -15.18 -5.18
CA ILE A 3 2.88 -14.47 -4.07
C ILE A 3 1.78 -13.85 -3.24
N GLU A 4 1.83 -14.04 -1.92
CA GLU A 4 0.84 -13.50 -1.00
C GLU A 4 1.53 -12.54 -0.03
N PHE A 5 0.90 -11.39 0.17
CA PHE A 5 1.38 -10.38 1.11
C PHE A 5 0.26 -10.06 2.10
N VAL A 6 0.60 -10.03 3.37
CA VAL A 6 -0.22 -9.39 4.40
C VAL A 6 0.34 -7.99 4.61
N LEU A 7 -0.45 -6.99 4.24
CA LEU A 7 -0.06 -5.58 4.35
C LEU A 7 -0.82 -4.92 5.49
N LEU A 8 -0.24 -3.84 6.04
CA LEU A 8 -0.94 -3.00 7.00
C LEU A 8 -2.16 -2.35 6.35
N TYR A 9 -3.20 -2.07 7.15
CA TYR A 9 -4.34 -1.32 6.64
C TYR A 9 -3.92 0.11 6.29
N PRO A 10 -4.27 0.62 5.09
CA PRO A 10 -3.82 1.94 4.66
C PRO A 10 -4.46 3.05 5.50
N PRO A 11 -3.78 4.20 5.64
CA PRO A 11 -4.44 5.40 6.12
C PRO A 11 -5.56 5.81 5.15
N THR A 12 -6.57 6.53 5.63
CA THR A 12 -7.65 7.02 4.76
C THR A 12 -7.10 7.91 3.64
N VAL A 13 -7.83 8.02 2.52
CA VAL A 13 -7.42 8.84 1.36
C VAL A 13 -7.06 10.27 1.79
N ASN A 14 -7.88 10.87 2.66
CA ASN A 14 -7.66 12.23 3.18
C ASN A 14 -6.45 12.34 4.12
N THR A 15 -6.07 11.24 4.79
CA THR A 15 -4.85 11.18 5.60
C THR A 15 -3.62 10.93 4.73
N TYR A 16 -3.76 10.14 3.65
CA TYR A 16 -2.68 9.77 2.75
C TYR A 16 -2.24 10.97 1.89
N TRP A 17 -3.19 11.68 1.30
CA TRP A 17 -2.93 12.83 0.44
C TRP A 17 -3.10 14.15 1.19
N ARG A 18 -2.20 15.09 0.94
CA ARG A 18 -2.32 16.49 1.34
C ARG A 18 -2.19 17.38 0.12
N ARG A 19 -2.65 18.63 0.27
CA ARG A 19 -2.67 19.62 -0.80
C ARG A 19 -1.95 20.88 -0.35
N ARG A 20 -1.16 21.47 -1.24
CA ARG A 20 -0.59 22.81 -1.09
C ARG A 20 -0.80 23.55 -2.40
N GLY A 21 -1.63 24.60 -2.39
CA GLY A 21 -2.02 25.30 -3.62
C GLY A 21 -2.79 24.37 -4.56
N SER A 22 -2.35 24.22 -5.81
CA SER A 22 -2.92 23.29 -6.80
C SER A 22 -2.34 21.87 -6.73
N THR A 23 -1.30 21.65 -5.92
CA THR A 23 -0.54 20.40 -5.95
C THR A 23 -0.93 19.45 -4.82
N TYR A 24 -1.16 18.19 -5.17
CA TYR A 24 -1.29 17.08 -4.21
C TYR A 24 0.05 16.42 -3.96
N PHE A 25 0.32 16.08 -2.70
CA PHE A 25 1.52 15.37 -2.28
C PHE A 25 1.20 14.33 -1.21
N VAL A 26 2.06 13.33 -1.09
CA VAL A 26 1.92 12.28 -0.09
C VAL A 26 2.22 12.88 1.28
N SER A 27 1.34 12.65 2.25
CA SER A 27 1.53 13.12 3.62
C SER A 27 2.64 12.33 4.31
N LYS A 28 3.16 12.84 5.44
CA LYS A 28 4.07 12.07 6.31
C LYS A 28 3.49 10.71 6.72
N ALA A 29 2.16 10.60 6.89
CA ALA A 29 1.52 9.33 7.20
C ALA A 29 1.52 8.38 6.00
N GLY A 30 1.27 8.90 4.79
CA GLY A 30 1.37 8.13 3.56
C GLY A 30 2.80 7.65 3.28
N GLU A 31 3.81 8.49 3.54
CA GLU A 31 5.22 8.10 3.43
C GLU A 31 5.58 6.97 4.40
N ARG A 32 5.15 7.06 5.66
CA ARG A 32 5.34 5.97 6.63
C ARG A 32 4.68 4.67 6.18
N TYR A 33 3.47 4.75 5.65
CA TYR A 33 2.78 3.58 5.10
C TYR A 33 3.56 2.95 3.93
N ARG A 34 4.01 3.77 2.96
CA ARG A 34 4.84 3.29 1.84
C ARG A 34 6.12 2.61 2.31
N ARG A 35 6.80 3.17 3.31
CA ARG A 35 8.02 2.58 3.90
C ARG A 35 7.73 1.24 4.56
N ALA A 36 6.65 1.13 5.33
CA ALA A 36 6.26 -0.11 5.99
C ALA A 36 5.92 -1.21 4.97
N VAL A 37 5.14 -0.89 3.93
CA VAL A 37 4.81 -1.83 2.85
C VAL A 37 6.08 -2.28 2.11
N ALA A 38 6.97 -1.34 1.77
CA ALA A 38 8.24 -1.67 1.11
C ALA A 38 9.12 -2.60 1.96
N LEU A 39 9.14 -2.41 3.28
CA LEU A 39 9.86 -3.29 4.21
C LEU A 39 9.31 -4.72 4.16
N ILE A 40 7.98 -4.88 4.25
CA ILE A 40 7.30 -6.18 4.22
C ILE A 40 7.60 -6.91 2.90
N VAL A 41 7.49 -6.21 1.77
CA VAL A 41 7.76 -6.81 0.45
C VAL A 41 9.23 -7.21 0.31
N ARG A 42 10.17 -6.38 0.79
CA ARG A 42 11.61 -6.70 0.75
C ARG A 42 11.98 -7.90 1.63
N GLN A 43 11.30 -8.10 2.77
CA GLN A 43 11.54 -9.23 3.66
C GLN A 43 11.23 -10.57 2.99
N GLN A 44 10.29 -10.62 2.04
CA GLN A 44 10.01 -11.85 1.28
C GLN A 44 11.12 -12.25 0.30
N ARG A 45 12.18 -11.43 0.14
CA ARG A 45 13.35 -11.72 -0.72
C ARG A 45 12.97 -12.22 -2.12
N LEU A 46 11.87 -11.70 -2.66
CA LEU A 46 11.39 -12.10 -3.97
C LEU A 46 12.43 -11.72 -5.02
N LYS A 47 12.66 -12.61 -5.99
CA LYS A 47 13.36 -12.22 -7.21
C LYS A 47 12.47 -11.20 -7.92
N LEU A 48 12.81 -9.93 -7.78
CA LEU A 48 12.03 -8.77 -8.24
C LEU A 48 11.88 -8.69 -9.76
N SER A 49 12.52 -9.59 -10.52
CA SER A 49 12.31 -9.76 -11.95
C SER A 49 11.01 -10.54 -12.22
N LEU A 50 9.88 -9.96 -11.85
CA LEU A 50 8.57 -10.42 -12.32
C LEU A 50 8.38 -9.86 -13.73
N SER A 51 8.67 -10.66 -14.76
CA SER A 51 8.41 -10.30 -16.15
C SER A 51 7.06 -10.85 -16.63
N GLY A 52 6.39 -10.11 -17.52
CA GLY A 52 5.11 -10.52 -18.10
C GLY A 52 3.87 -9.96 -17.38
N ARG A 53 2.69 -10.48 -17.75
CA ARG A 53 1.40 -10.04 -17.19
C ARG A 53 1.19 -10.62 -15.81
N LEU A 54 0.81 -9.77 -14.86
CA LEU A 54 0.51 -10.15 -13.48
C LEU A 54 -1.00 -10.07 -13.24
N ALA A 55 -1.54 -11.07 -12.55
CA ALA A 55 -2.87 -11.04 -11.98
C ALA A 55 -2.75 -10.75 -10.48
N ILE A 56 -3.51 -9.77 -9.98
CA ILE A 56 -3.49 -9.36 -8.57
C ILE A 56 -4.90 -9.53 -8.01
N LYS A 57 -5.01 -10.21 -6.87
CA LYS A 57 -6.23 -10.28 -6.06
C LYS A 57 -5.99 -9.53 -4.76
N VAL A 58 -6.80 -8.52 -4.48
CA VAL A 58 -6.76 -7.78 -3.21
C VAL A 58 -7.94 -8.23 -2.36
N ILE A 59 -7.66 -8.68 -1.15
CA ILE A 59 -8.67 -8.97 -0.13
C ILE A 59 -8.53 -7.88 0.92
N ALA A 60 -9.58 -7.08 1.10
CA ALA A 60 -9.59 -5.98 2.07
C ALA A 60 -10.48 -6.36 3.25
N GLU A 61 -9.86 -6.66 4.39
CA GLU A 61 -10.55 -6.88 5.65
C GLU A 61 -10.60 -5.54 6.41
N PRO A 62 -11.77 -4.86 6.48
CA PRO A 62 -11.86 -3.55 7.10
C PRO A 62 -11.59 -3.63 8.60
N PRO A 63 -10.85 -2.67 9.19
CA PRO A 63 -10.49 -2.69 10.60
C PRO A 63 -11.67 -2.32 11.51
N ASP A 64 -12.74 -1.75 10.95
CA ASP A 64 -13.91 -1.26 11.65
C ASP A 64 -15.16 -1.37 10.77
N LYS A 65 -16.34 -1.12 11.37
CA LYS A 65 -17.65 -1.15 10.70
C LYS A 65 -17.97 0.14 9.93
N ARG A 66 -16.98 1.00 9.68
CA ARG A 66 -17.23 2.27 8.96
C ARG A 66 -17.43 1.97 7.48
N ARG A 67 -18.29 2.78 6.83
CA ARG A 67 -18.45 2.76 5.38
C ARG A 67 -17.15 3.22 4.70
N ARG A 68 -16.65 2.46 3.72
CA ARG A 68 -15.38 2.68 3.00
C ARG A 68 -15.56 2.49 1.51
#